data_AF-A0A3L8R9L5-F1
#
_entry.id   AF-A0A3L8R9L5-F1
#
_cell.length_a   1.000
_cell.length_b   1.000
_cell.length_c   1.000
_cell.angle_alpha   90.00
_cell.angle_beta   90.00
_cell.angle_gamma   90.00
#
_symmetry.space_group_name_H-M   'P 1'
#
loop_
_entity.id
_entity.type
_entity.pdbx_description
1 polymer ?
#
loop_
_entity_poly.entity_id
_entity_poly.type
_entity_poly.pdbx_seq_one_letter_code
_entity_poly.pdbx_strand_id
1 'polypeptide(L)'
;AQQSPVLFCRHPEAFTARFLAGSDPDFLVMPQAGELLPAGTVGTHITVGYKPRMYGRKHTATLVIETQSMQWTYVINGLPPQTVPSTVAAKVVCTSSYTGSFTVRQRNFIRENLKLITTGASSPIKGAPLVLRNKQRKL
;
A
#
# COMPACT_ATOMS: atom_id res chain seq x y z
N ALA A 1 12.98 -24.45 -29.81
CA ALA A 1 13.34 -25.82 -29.43
C ALA A 1 14.54 -25.77 -28.49
N GLN A 2 14.32 -26.00 -27.20
CA GLN A 2 15.36 -26.38 -26.25
C GLN A 2 14.66 -27.06 -25.07
N GLN A 3 14.24 -28.31 -25.30
CA GLN A 3 13.84 -29.21 -24.23
C GLN A 3 15.13 -29.82 -23.69
N SER A 4 15.65 -29.23 -22.63
CA SER A 4 16.63 -29.88 -21.77
C SER A 4 16.01 -31.17 -21.24
N PRO A 5 16.72 -32.31 -21.23
CA PRO A 5 16.17 -33.55 -20.69
C PRO A 5 16.14 -33.42 -19.17
N VAL A 6 14.98 -33.03 -18.66
CA VAL A 6 14.71 -33.07 -17.22
C VAL A 6 14.68 -34.54 -16.82
N LEU A 7 15.77 -34.99 -16.20
CA LEU A 7 15.87 -36.27 -15.52
C LEU A 7 14.88 -36.24 -14.35
N PHE A 8 13.62 -36.58 -14.61
CA PHE A 8 12.65 -36.73 -13.53
C PHE A 8 12.96 -38.01 -12.76
N CYS A 9 13.20 -37.87 -11.47
CA CYS A 9 13.46 -38.99 -10.57
C CYS A 9 12.30 -39.99 -10.61
N ARG A 10 12.63 -41.26 -10.84
CA ARG A 10 11.68 -42.39 -10.79
C ARG A 10 11.27 -42.76 -9.36
N HIS A 11 11.92 -42.15 -8.37
CA HIS A 11 11.71 -42.37 -6.95
C HIS A 11 11.36 -41.04 -6.27
N PRO A 12 10.62 -41.07 -5.14
CA PRO A 12 10.39 -39.89 -4.33
C PRO A 12 11.72 -39.28 -3.87
N GLU A 13 11.89 -37.97 -4.04
CA GLU A 13 13.10 -37.26 -3.59
C GLU A 13 12.74 -36.20 -2.57
N ALA A 14 13.50 -36.15 -1.47
CA ALA A 14 13.30 -35.11 -0.46
C ALA A 14 13.65 -33.73 -1.03
N PHE A 15 12.77 -32.76 -0.80
CA PHE A 15 13.01 -31.37 -1.18
C PHE A 15 12.95 -30.44 0.02
N THR A 16 13.63 -29.31 -0.12
CA THR A 16 13.53 -28.16 0.77
C THR A 16 13.09 -26.94 -0.06
N ALA A 17 12.02 -26.28 0.37
CA ALA A 17 11.48 -25.06 -0.22
C ALA A 17 11.71 -23.89 0.74
N ARG A 18 12.42 -22.87 0.26
CA ARG A 18 12.82 -21.70 1.06
C ARG A 18 12.88 -20.46 0.21
N PHE A 19 12.59 -19.32 0.83
CA PHE A 19 12.82 -18.03 0.20
C PHE A 19 14.27 -17.57 0.39
N LEU A 20 14.82 -16.92 -0.62
CA LEU A 20 16.17 -16.37 -0.58
C LEU A 20 16.26 -15.19 0.41
N ALA A 21 17.43 -15.01 1.02
CA ALA A 21 17.72 -13.82 1.83
C ALA A 21 17.56 -12.54 0.98
N GLY A 22 16.78 -11.58 1.46
CA GLY A 22 16.44 -10.35 0.72
C GLY A 22 15.04 -10.38 0.07
N SER A 23 14.34 -11.50 0.14
CA SER A 23 12.90 -11.56 -0.17
C SER A 23 12.04 -10.90 0.91
N ASP A 24 10.84 -10.45 0.53
CA ASP A 24 9.91 -9.86 1.49
C ASP A 24 9.42 -10.90 2.54
N PRO A 25 9.39 -10.57 3.84
CA PRO A 25 8.95 -11.49 4.91
C PRO A 25 7.44 -11.75 4.91
N ASP A 26 6.69 -11.06 4.04
CA ASP A 26 5.25 -11.19 3.88
C ASP A 26 4.87 -12.42 3.04
N PHE A 27 5.86 -13.14 2.48
CA PHE A 27 5.68 -14.41 1.80
C PHE A 27 5.95 -15.59 2.72
N LEU A 28 5.10 -16.61 2.62
CA LEU A 28 5.22 -17.88 3.33
C LEU A 28 5.12 -19.02 2.32
N VAL A 29 5.84 -20.11 2.56
CA VAL A 29 5.80 -21.30 1.72
C VAL A 29 5.47 -22.52 2.56
N MET A 30 4.56 -23.36 2.07
CA MET A 30 4.15 -24.59 2.73
C MET A 30 3.93 -25.72 1.70
N PRO A 31 4.46 -26.93 1.94
CA PRO A 31 5.39 -27.28 3.00
C PRO A 31 6.82 -26.77 2.70
N GLN A 32 7.61 -26.48 3.75
CA GLN A 32 9.02 -26.08 3.61
C GLN A 32 9.95 -27.26 3.33
N ALA A 33 9.53 -28.46 3.69
CA ALA A 33 10.24 -29.69 3.37
C ALA A 33 9.23 -30.81 3.14
N GLY A 34 9.55 -31.74 2.27
CA GLY A 34 8.70 -32.87 1.96
C GLY A 34 9.34 -33.76 0.91
N GLU A 35 8.54 -34.59 0.25
CA GLU A 35 8.98 -35.45 -0.85
C GLU A 35 8.32 -35.00 -2.16
N LEU A 36 9.13 -34.89 -3.21
CA LEU A 36 8.66 -34.73 -4.57
C LEU A 36 8.25 -36.10 -5.10
N LEU A 37 6.98 -36.24 -5.44
CA LEU A 37 6.48 -37.47 -6.02
C LEU A 37 7.07 -37.69 -7.43
N PRO A 38 7.30 -38.96 -7.81
CA PRO A 38 7.87 -39.28 -9.12
C PRO A 38 6.94 -38.87 -10.27
N ALA A 39 7.54 -38.75 -11.46
CA ALA A 39 6.83 -38.36 -12.67
C ALA A 39 5.68 -39.34 -13.01
N GLY A 40 4.53 -38.78 -13.39
CA GLY A 40 3.31 -39.53 -13.72
C GLY A 40 2.27 -39.57 -12.60
N THR A 41 2.57 -38.98 -11.44
CA THR A 41 1.60 -38.71 -10.37
C THR A 41 1.06 -37.28 -10.45
N VAL A 42 0.14 -36.92 -9.56
CA VAL A 42 -0.40 -35.54 -9.44
C VAL A 42 0.70 -34.52 -9.08
N GLY A 43 1.89 -34.99 -8.69
CA GLY A 43 3.00 -34.16 -8.23
C GLY A 43 2.81 -33.66 -6.80
N THR A 44 3.72 -32.81 -6.34
CA THR A 44 3.71 -32.26 -4.99
C THR A 44 3.29 -30.78 -5.06
N HIS A 45 2.16 -30.44 -4.44
CA HIS A 45 1.70 -29.07 -4.36
C HIS A 45 2.45 -28.28 -3.30
N ILE A 46 3.14 -27.23 -3.74
CA ILE A 46 3.79 -26.25 -2.85
C ILE A 46 2.96 -24.98 -2.88
N THR A 47 2.38 -24.63 -1.75
CA THR A 47 1.52 -23.47 -1.58
C THR A 47 2.35 -22.28 -1.14
N VAL A 48 2.15 -21.14 -1.79
CA VAL A 48 2.77 -19.87 -1.41
C VAL A 48 1.71 -18.94 -0.86
N GLY A 49 1.81 -18.62 0.42
CA GLY A 49 1.01 -17.60 1.08
C GLY A 49 1.65 -16.23 0.94
N TYR A 50 0.82 -15.20 0.78
CA TYR A 50 1.26 -13.81 0.69
C TYR A 50 0.33 -12.93 1.50
N LYS A 51 0.87 -12.23 2.51
CA LYS A 51 0.13 -11.35 3.42
C LYS A 51 0.81 -9.97 3.50
N PRO A 52 0.49 -9.02 2.60
CA PRO A 52 1.13 -7.71 2.60
C PRO A 52 0.78 -6.90 3.84
N ARG A 53 1.79 -6.32 4.50
CA ARG A 53 1.59 -5.36 5.60
C ARG A 53 1.33 -3.93 5.12
N MET A 54 1.86 -3.58 3.95
CA MET A 54 1.72 -2.26 3.35
C MET A 54 1.20 -2.39 1.92
N TYR A 55 0.18 -1.60 1.59
CA TYR A 55 -0.30 -1.49 0.22
C TYR A 55 0.55 -0.50 -0.58
N GLY A 56 0.67 -0.74 -1.89
CA GLY A 56 1.35 0.18 -2.82
C GLY A 56 2.85 -0.05 -3.03
N ARG A 57 3.48 -0.95 -2.25
CA ARG A 57 4.84 -1.41 -2.53
C ARG A 57 4.80 -2.64 -3.44
N LYS A 58 5.73 -2.73 -4.39
CA LYS A 58 5.92 -3.97 -5.15
C LYS A 58 6.58 -5.00 -4.24
N HIS A 59 5.89 -6.09 -3.96
CA HIS A 59 6.42 -7.20 -3.17
C HIS A 59 6.95 -8.29 -4.09
N THR A 60 8.20 -8.72 -3.88
CA THR A 60 8.85 -9.75 -4.70
C THR A 60 9.62 -10.72 -3.81
N ALA A 61 9.50 -12.01 -4.08
CA ALA A 61 10.24 -13.04 -3.37
C ALA A 61 10.80 -14.08 -4.33
N THR A 62 12.01 -14.56 -4.05
CA THR A 62 12.65 -15.62 -4.83
C THR A 62 12.53 -16.92 -4.08
N LEU A 63 11.67 -17.82 -4.56
CA LEU A 63 11.49 -19.16 -4.02
C LEU A 63 12.53 -20.10 -4.63
N VAL A 64 13.27 -20.79 -3.77
CA VAL A 64 14.21 -21.84 -4.14
C VAL A 64 13.67 -23.17 -3.65
N ILE A 65 13.55 -24.13 -4.56
CA ILE A 65 13.24 -25.53 -4.26
C ILE A 65 14.50 -26.33 -4.57
N GLU A 66 15.05 -26.96 -3.56
CA GLU A 66 16.32 -27.68 -3.61
C GLU A 66 16.09 -29.15 -3.26
N THR A 67 16.72 -30.04 -4.02
CA THR A 67 16.77 -31.49 -3.83
C THR A 67 18.23 -31.93 -3.85
N GLN A 68 18.53 -33.21 -3.61
CA GLN A 68 19.93 -33.67 -3.65
C GLN A 68 20.54 -33.55 -5.05
N SER A 69 19.72 -33.73 -6.09
CA SER A 69 20.17 -33.75 -7.48
C SER A 69 19.93 -32.44 -8.24
N MET A 70 18.97 -31.62 -7.79
CA MET A 70 18.43 -30.51 -8.58
C MET A 70 18.01 -29.30 -7.76
N GLN A 71 18.07 -28.12 -8.36
CA GLN A 71 17.57 -26.88 -7.77
C GLN A 71 16.72 -26.11 -8.80
N TRP A 72 15.55 -25.63 -8.37
CA TRP A 72 14.70 -24.74 -9.13
C TRP A 72 14.56 -23.40 -8.40
N THR A 73 14.59 -22.32 -9.17
CA THR A 73 14.44 -20.97 -8.64
C THR A 73 13.29 -20.27 -9.36
N TYR A 74 12.36 -19.72 -8.58
CA TYR A 74 11.15 -19.05 -9.07
C TYR A 74 11.07 -17.64 -8.48
N VAL A 75 10.74 -16.66 -9.32
CA VAL A 75 10.45 -15.30 -8.87
C VAL A 75 8.95 -15.13 -8.71
N ILE A 76 8.52 -14.81 -7.49
CA ILE A 76 7.12 -14.64 -7.09
C ILE A 76 6.84 -13.16 -6.89
N ASN A 77 5.80 -12.67 -7.57
CA ASN A 77 5.34 -11.30 -7.46
C ASN A 77 4.05 -11.24 -6.63
N GLY A 78 4.08 -10.50 -5.53
CA GLY A 78 2.93 -10.26 -4.68
C GLY A 78 2.12 -9.10 -5.23
N LEU A 79 1.06 -9.41 -5.98
CA LEU A 79 0.13 -8.40 -6.47
C LEU A 79 -0.93 -8.10 -5.42
N PRO A 80 -1.29 -6.82 -5.20
CA PRO A 80 -2.43 -6.50 -4.36
C PRO A 80 -3.71 -7.09 -4.96
N PRO A 81 -4.70 -7.44 -4.14
CA PRO A 81 -6.00 -7.89 -4.65
C PRO A 81 -6.57 -6.79 -5.56
N GLN A 82 -7.06 -7.18 -6.73
CA GLN A 82 -7.67 -6.25 -7.66
C GLN A 82 -8.98 -5.72 -7.05
N THR A 83 -8.99 -4.47 -6.62
CA THR A 83 -10.19 -3.83 -6.10
C THR A 83 -11.13 -3.55 -7.26
N VAL A 84 -12.25 -4.27 -7.34
CA VAL A 84 -13.35 -3.92 -8.24
C VAL A 84 -14.16 -2.82 -7.56
N PRO A 85 -14.29 -1.61 -8.14
CA PRO A 85 -15.09 -0.56 -7.55
C PRO A 85 -16.54 -1.04 -7.45
N SER A 86 -17.16 -0.85 -6.29
CA SER A 86 -18.57 -1.13 -6.12
C SER A 86 -19.38 -0.26 -7.08
N THR A 87 -20.31 -0.86 -7.82
CA THR A 87 -21.24 -0.14 -8.71
C THR A 87 -22.27 0.67 -7.93
N VAL A 88 -22.30 0.53 -6.60
CA VAL A 88 -23.23 1.24 -5.73
C VAL A 88 -22.76 2.68 -5.53
N ALA A 89 -23.62 3.64 -5.89
CA ALA A 89 -23.37 5.05 -5.60
C ALA A 89 -23.18 5.25 -4.09
N ALA A 90 -22.14 5.99 -3.71
CA ALA A 90 -21.89 6.33 -2.32
C ALA A 90 -23.10 7.09 -1.74
N LYS A 91 -23.84 6.46 -0.82
CA LYS A 91 -24.96 7.09 -0.13
C LYS A 91 -24.43 7.91 1.04
N VAL A 92 -24.37 9.23 0.90
CA VAL A 92 -24.08 10.12 2.02
C VAL A 92 -25.33 10.17 2.91
N VAL A 93 -25.29 9.46 4.04
CA VAL A 93 -26.34 9.54 5.07
C VAL A 93 -25.97 10.69 6.00
N CYS A 94 -26.48 11.90 5.70
CA CYS A 94 -26.41 13.01 6.64
C CYS A 94 -27.37 12.75 7.80
N THR A 95 -26.83 12.51 9.00
CA THR A 95 -27.60 12.40 10.25
C THR A 95 -27.95 13.75 10.87
N SER A 96 -27.46 14.85 10.30
CA SER A 96 -27.80 16.20 10.74
C SER A 96 -29.25 16.52 10.38
N SER A 97 -30.08 16.72 11.39
CA SER A 97 -31.46 17.22 11.26
C SER A 97 -31.54 18.69 10.82
N TYR A 98 -30.39 19.37 10.69
CA TYR A 98 -30.34 20.77 10.31
C TYR A 98 -30.33 20.91 8.77
N THR A 99 -31.52 20.85 8.17
CA THR A 99 -31.74 21.28 6.78
C THR A 99 -31.96 22.80 6.72
N GLY A 100 -30.99 23.56 7.21
CA GLY A 100 -31.00 25.00 7.02
C GLY A 100 -30.55 25.33 5.60
N SER A 101 -31.43 25.91 4.80
CA SER A 101 -31.02 26.71 3.64
C SER A 101 -30.26 27.92 4.16
N PHE A 102 -28.96 27.77 4.38
CA PHE A 102 -28.11 28.93 4.55
C PHE A 102 -28.03 29.59 3.19
N THR A 103 -28.70 30.73 3.03
CA THR A 103 -28.30 31.67 1.99
C THR A 103 -26.84 32.00 2.29
N VAL A 104 -25.91 31.43 1.52
CA VAL A 104 -24.50 31.80 1.58
C VAL A 104 -24.46 33.26 1.16
N ARG A 105 -24.54 34.17 2.14
CA ARG A 105 -24.37 35.60 1.89
C ARG A 105 -22.98 35.72 1.29
N GLN A 106 -22.90 36.11 0.02
CA GLN A 106 -21.62 36.41 -0.62
C GLN A 106 -20.98 37.56 0.16
N ARG A 107 -19.91 37.23 0.89
CA ARG A 107 -19.10 38.20 1.62
C ARG A 107 -17.88 38.52 0.79
N ASN A 108 -17.57 39.80 0.67
CA ASN A 108 -16.34 40.22 0.03
C ASN A 108 -15.24 40.27 1.10
N PHE A 109 -14.57 39.12 1.27
CA PHE A 109 -13.50 38.98 2.26
C PHE A 109 -12.35 39.97 2.04
N ILE A 110 -12.08 40.39 0.80
CA ILE A 110 -11.04 41.38 0.52
C ILE A 110 -11.42 42.75 1.12
N ARG A 111 -12.66 43.20 0.90
CA ARG A 111 -13.17 44.45 1.49
C ARG A 111 -13.26 44.40 3.01
N GLU A 112 -13.60 43.25 3.58
CA GLU A 112 -13.65 43.05 5.04
C GLU A 112 -12.23 43.04 5.63
N ASN A 113 -11.29 42.34 4.99
CA ASN A 113 -9.90 42.24 5.44
C ASN A 113 -9.16 43.58 5.37
N LEU A 114 -9.46 44.42 4.37
CA LEU A 114 -8.90 45.78 4.27
C LEU A 114 -9.28 46.70 5.44
N LYS A 115 -10.37 46.40 6.16
CA LYS A 115 -10.80 47.16 7.34
C LYS A 115 -10.17 46.64 8.64
N LEU A 116 -9.45 45.52 8.60
CA LEU A 116 -8.80 44.98 9.78
C LEU A 116 -7.62 45.86 10.17
N ILE A 117 -7.64 46.34 11.41
CA ILE A 117 -6.54 47.10 12.02
C ILE A 117 -5.58 46.19 12.81
N THR A 118 -6.02 44.97 13.14
CA THR A 118 -5.30 44.01 13.99
C THR A 118 -5.41 42.60 13.42
N THR A 119 -4.42 41.75 13.69
CA THR A 119 -4.42 40.35 13.24
C THR A 119 -5.46 39.50 13.97
N GLY A 120 -6.16 38.63 13.25
CA GLY A 120 -7.23 37.77 13.76
C GLY A 120 -6.78 36.61 14.68
N ALA A 121 -7.74 35.94 15.31
CA ALA A 121 -7.51 34.91 16.33
C ALA A 121 -6.75 33.66 15.86
N SER A 122 -6.76 33.39 14.54
CA SER A 122 -6.06 32.27 13.88
C SER A 122 -4.62 32.60 13.47
N SER A 123 -4.15 33.82 13.71
CA SER A 123 -2.79 34.22 13.34
C SER A 123 -1.78 33.94 14.47
N PRO A 124 -0.51 33.66 14.12
CA PRO A 124 0.57 33.47 15.11
C PRO A 124 0.83 34.71 15.97
N ILE A 125 0.56 35.91 15.43
CA ILE A 125 0.78 37.21 16.09
C ILE A 125 -0.58 37.86 16.38
N LYS A 126 -1.41 37.12 17.12
CA LYS A 126 -2.79 37.46 17.45
C LYS A 126 -2.90 38.85 18.08
N GLY A 127 -3.77 39.69 17.52
CA GLY A 127 -4.04 41.03 18.05
C GLY A 127 -2.95 42.07 17.74
N ALA A 128 -1.87 41.72 17.05
CA ALA A 128 -0.88 42.71 16.65
C ALA A 128 -1.45 43.71 15.63
N PRO A 129 -1.06 44.99 15.70
CA PRO A 129 -1.51 45.99 14.73
C PRO A 129 -0.93 45.71 13.34
N LEU A 130 -1.76 45.74 12.31
CA LEU A 130 -1.33 45.58 10.90
C LEU A 130 -0.67 46.84 10.34
N VAL A 131 -0.80 47.99 11.03
CA VAL A 131 -0.25 49.28 10.62
C VAL A 131 0.64 49.83 11.73
N LEU A 132 1.93 50.00 11.44
CA LEU A 132 2.87 50.71 12.31
C LEU A 132 2.62 52.22 12.15
N ARG A 133 2.10 52.88 13.20
CA ARG A 133 1.98 54.34 13.20
C ARG A 133 3.37 54.97 13.30
N ASN A 134 3.89 55.50 12.20
CA ASN A 134 5.08 56.34 12.22
C ASN A 134 4.72 57.67 12.91
N LYS A 135 5.21 57.85 14.14
CA LYS A 135 5.11 59.12 14.87
C LYS A 135 6.03 60.12 14.18
N GLN A 136 5.50 60.97 13.30
CA GLN A 136 6.28 62.10 12.80
C GLN A 136 6.65 62.99 13.99
N ARG A 137 7.92 62.99 14.37
CA ARG A 137 8.48 63.96 15.31
C ARG A 137 8.51 65.29 14.57
N LYS A 138 7.68 66.25 15.02
CA LYS A 138 7.81 67.65 14.59
C LYS A 138 9.17 68.16 15.11
N LEU A 139 9.99 68.67 14.20
CA LEU A 139 11.14 69.52 14.48
C LEU A 139 10.66 70.88 15.01
#